data_AF-A0A966BW19-F1
#
_entry.id   AF-A0A966BW19-F1
#
_cell.length_a   1.000
_cell.length_b   1.000
_cell.length_c   1.000
_cell.angle_alpha   90.00
_cell.angle_beta   90.00
_cell.angle_gamma   90.00
#
_symmetry.space_group_name_H-M   'P 1'
#
loop_
_entity.id
_entity.type
_entity.pdbx_description
1 polymer ?
#
loop_
_entity_poly.entity_id
_entity_poly.type
_entity_poly.pdbx_seq_one_letter_code
_entity_poly.pdbx_strand_id
1 'polypeptide(L)'
;MIAPTPEHQIVNINSPELGCRMVAQHICRARQPKLDRWVEFLVRPDAPWSELGPLEFVELGYRERGLLFDQDILRRCISVARHFPESTWFSVNIHPGSLHRDSFVGFVRRELDRQEVSAKRLIFELVEFGGPVNLMASRAAIEELRDDGIRFALDDFGPGFSNLDLLGAQLVDFVKLDRSMVRFVDSLPG
;
A
#
# COMPACT_ATOMS: atom_id res chain seq x y z
N MET A 1 -4.92 -6.30 14.67
CA MET A 1 -3.47 -6.41 14.41
C MET A 1 -3.24 -7.46 13.35
N ILE A 2 -2.52 -7.05 12.33
CA ILE A 2 -2.28 -7.77 11.10
C ILE A 2 -0.76 -7.83 10.99
N ALA A 3 -0.19 -9.02 10.86
CA ALA A 3 1.26 -9.22 10.91
C ALA A 3 1.76 -9.94 9.65
N PRO A 4 2.92 -9.53 9.10
CA PRO A 4 3.52 -10.22 7.96
C PRO A 4 4.05 -11.60 8.37
N THR A 5 3.81 -12.62 7.54
CA THR A 5 4.33 -13.98 7.79
C THR A 5 5.70 -14.22 7.11
N PRO A 6 6.57 -15.11 7.65
CA PRO A 6 7.90 -15.38 7.10
C PRO A 6 7.93 -16.09 5.73
N GLU A 7 6.82 -16.70 5.29
CA GLU A 7 6.73 -17.39 4.00
C GLU A 7 6.42 -16.37 2.89
N HIS A 8 7.46 -15.68 2.40
CA HIS A 8 7.36 -14.87 1.19
C HIS A 8 7.13 -15.80 0.00
N GLN A 9 5.89 -15.97 -0.45
CA GLN A 9 5.65 -16.48 -1.79
C GLN A 9 6.02 -15.36 -2.77
N ILE A 10 7.29 -15.32 -3.17
CA ILE A 10 7.83 -14.29 -4.05
C ILE A 10 7.21 -14.51 -5.44
N VAL A 11 6.09 -13.85 -5.70
CA VAL A 11 5.66 -13.64 -7.09
C VAL A 11 6.54 -12.52 -7.64
N ASN A 12 7.69 -12.90 -8.22
CA ASN A 12 8.59 -11.95 -8.88
C ASN A 12 7.95 -11.46 -10.17
N ILE A 13 7.63 -10.18 -10.21
CA ILE A 13 7.03 -9.59 -11.39
C ILE A 13 7.91 -8.45 -11.82
N ASN A 14 8.80 -8.79 -12.75
CA ASN A 14 9.76 -7.87 -13.31
C ASN A 14 9.00 -6.78 -14.07
N SER A 15 9.34 -5.53 -13.77
CA SER A 15 8.88 -4.34 -14.47
C SER A 15 10.15 -3.63 -14.95
N PRO A 16 10.84 -4.20 -15.95
CA PRO A 16 12.13 -3.68 -16.42
C PRO A 16 12.04 -2.22 -16.88
N GLU A 17 10.88 -1.79 -17.37
CA GLU A 17 10.58 -0.41 -17.73
C GLU A 17 10.61 0.57 -16.54
N LEU A 18 10.40 0.06 -15.32
CA LEU A 18 10.53 0.83 -14.08
C LEU A 18 11.83 0.51 -13.34
N GLY A 19 12.65 -0.43 -13.81
CA GLY A 19 13.84 -0.90 -13.10
C GLY A 19 13.52 -1.50 -11.72
N CYS A 20 12.38 -2.18 -11.58
CA CYS A 20 11.99 -2.84 -10.34
C CYS A 20 11.24 -4.15 -10.57
N ARG A 21 11.14 -4.94 -9.50
CA ARG A 21 10.25 -6.09 -9.40
C ARG A 21 9.27 -5.90 -8.25
N MET A 22 8.05 -6.40 -8.41
CA MET A 22 7.07 -6.46 -7.33
C MET A 22 7.25 -7.77 -6.55
N VAL A 23 7.12 -7.69 -5.23
CA VAL A 23 7.05 -8.84 -4.33
C VAL A 23 5.72 -8.78 -3.59
N ALA A 24 5.05 -9.93 -3.44
CA ALA A 24 3.84 -10.05 -2.64
C ALA A 24 4.18 -10.64 -1.26
N GLN A 25 3.91 -9.89 -0.19
CA GLN A 25 4.05 -10.38 1.19
C GLN A 25 2.69 -10.76 1.75
N HIS A 26 2.56 -11.96 2.33
CA HIS A 26 1.31 -12.38 2.94
C HIS A 26 1.03 -11.63 4.24
N ILE A 27 -0.22 -11.21 4.34
CA ILE A 27 -0.78 -10.53 5.48
C ILE A 27 -1.85 -11.43 6.11
N CYS A 28 -1.68 -11.74 7.40
CA CYS A 28 -2.50 -12.70 8.12
C CYS A 28 -3.13 -12.10 9.39
N ARG A 29 -4.37 -12.50 9.71
CA ARG A 29 -4.91 -12.31 11.07
C ARG A 29 -4.10 -13.11 12.07
N ALA A 30 -3.63 -12.43 13.12
CA ALA A 30 -2.87 -13.06 14.21
C ALA A 30 -3.61 -14.26 14.86
N ARG A 31 -4.94 -14.19 14.97
CA ARG A 31 -5.75 -15.27 15.58
C ARG A 31 -6.11 -16.41 14.61
N GLN A 32 -6.00 -16.18 13.29
CA GLN A 32 -6.45 -17.12 12.25
C GLN A 32 -5.56 -17.04 11.00
N PRO A 33 -4.27 -17.38 11.10
CA PRO A 33 -3.29 -17.10 10.04
C PRO A 33 -3.53 -17.87 8.73
N LYS A 34 -4.31 -18.95 8.74
CA LYS A 34 -4.57 -19.81 7.58
C LYS A 34 -5.79 -19.41 6.74
N LEU A 35 -6.58 -18.42 7.18
CA LEU A 35 -7.89 -18.12 6.60
C LEU A 35 -7.91 -16.87 5.72
N ASP A 36 -6.89 -16.03 5.77
CA ASP A 36 -6.85 -14.80 4.99
C ASP A 36 -6.06 -14.94 3.69
N ARG A 37 -6.54 -14.21 2.69
CA ARG A 37 -5.86 -13.99 1.42
C ARG A 37 -5.62 -12.50 1.27
N TRP A 38 -4.82 -11.89 2.13
CA TRP A 38 -4.33 -10.52 1.89
C TRP A 38 -2.85 -10.61 1.53
N VAL A 39 -2.47 -9.99 0.41
CA VAL A 39 -1.07 -9.74 0.05
C VAL A 39 -0.74 -8.25 -0.01
N GLU A 40 0.40 -7.85 0.53
CA GLU A 40 0.97 -6.51 0.34
C GLU A 40 1.97 -6.51 -0.81
N PHE A 41 1.79 -5.61 -1.78
CA PHE A 41 2.78 -5.43 -2.83
C PHE A 41 3.90 -4.49 -2.40
N LEU A 42 5.11 -4.99 -2.49
CA LEU A 42 6.34 -4.32 -2.11
C LEU A 42 7.24 -4.17 -3.32
N VAL A 43 7.65 -2.93 -3.60
CA VAL A 43 8.59 -2.61 -4.66
C VAL A 43 9.99 -3.03 -4.24
N ARG A 44 10.71 -3.74 -5.12
CA ARG A 44 12.12 -4.08 -4.94
C ARG A 44 12.90 -3.59 -6.15
N PRO A 45 13.98 -2.81 -5.95
CA PRO A 45 14.80 -2.34 -7.05
C PRO A 45 15.38 -3.53 -7.83
N ASP A 46 15.47 -3.37 -9.14
CA ASP A 46 16.12 -4.31 -10.04
C ASP A 46 17.04 -3.53 -10.97
N ALA A 47 17.78 -4.23 -11.84
CA ALA A 47 18.71 -3.58 -12.77
C ALA A 47 18.03 -2.41 -13.53
N PRO A 48 18.67 -1.22 -13.63
CA PRO A 48 20.03 -0.91 -13.21
C PRO A 48 20.18 -0.48 -11.73
N TRP A 49 19.11 -0.46 -10.96
CA TRP A 49 19.02 0.08 -9.61
C TRP A 49 19.15 -0.98 -8.50
N SER A 50 19.69 -2.15 -8.81
CA SER A 50 19.78 -3.30 -7.88
C SER A 50 20.57 -3.01 -6.61
N GLU A 51 21.43 -1.99 -6.61
CA GLU A 51 22.24 -1.56 -5.45
C GLU A 51 21.45 -0.66 -4.47
N LEU A 52 20.31 -0.08 -4.89
CA LEU A 52 19.52 0.79 -4.03
C LEU A 52 18.71 0.02 -3.00
N GLY A 53 18.55 0.60 -1.82
CA GLY A 53 17.53 0.16 -0.87
C GLY A 53 16.11 0.42 -1.38
N PRO A 54 15.08 -0.32 -0.89
CA PRO A 54 13.69 -0.10 -1.31
C PRO A 54 13.21 1.34 -1.11
N LEU A 55 13.56 1.97 0.02
CA LEU A 55 13.20 3.36 0.30
C LEU A 55 13.88 4.33 -0.67
N GLU A 56 15.20 4.21 -0.86
CA GLU A 56 15.98 5.07 -1.76
C GLU A 56 15.46 5.01 -3.20
N PHE A 57 15.01 3.83 -3.64
CA PHE A 57 14.41 3.66 -4.95
C PHE A 57 13.04 4.32 -5.08
N VAL A 58 12.18 4.21 -4.07
CA VAL A 58 10.88 4.91 -4.05
C VAL A 58 11.10 6.42 -4.07
N GLU A 59 12.05 6.93 -3.29
CA GLU A 59 12.44 8.35 -3.29
C GLU A 59 12.98 8.79 -4.66
N LEU A 60 13.80 7.97 -5.31
CA LEU A 60 14.26 8.22 -6.68
C LEU A 60 13.08 8.28 -7.64
N GLY A 61 12.14 7.35 -7.56
CA GLY A 61 10.92 7.32 -8.39
C GLY A 61 10.10 8.60 -8.26
N TYR A 62 9.85 9.06 -7.04
CA TYR A 62 9.18 10.35 -6.82
C TYR A 62 10.01 11.55 -7.29
N ARG A 63 11.34 11.52 -7.15
CA ARG A 63 12.21 12.60 -7.63
C ARG A 63 12.18 12.74 -9.16
N GLU A 64 12.16 11.62 -9.87
CA GLU A 64 12.18 11.61 -11.34
C GLU A 64 10.80 11.80 -11.97
N ARG A 65 9.75 11.25 -11.35
CA ARG A 65 8.42 11.15 -11.96
C ARG A 65 7.32 11.84 -11.17
N GLY A 66 7.62 12.33 -9.97
CA GLY A 66 6.62 12.84 -9.03
C GLY A 66 5.59 11.76 -8.69
N LEU A 67 4.36 12.19 -8.43
CA LEU A 67 3.23 11.32 -8.09
C LEU A 67 2.73 10.44 -9.26
N LEU A 68 3.32 10.54 -10.45
CA LEU A 68 3.06 9.57 -11.52
C LEU A 68 3.69 8.22 -11.22
N PHE A 69 4.72 8.19 -10.36
CA PHE A 69 5.33 6.95 -9.89
C PHE A 69 4.27 6.01 -9.28
N ASP A 70 3.40 6.52 -8.41
CA ASP A 70 2.30 5.75 -7.81
C ASP A 70 1.37 5.13 -8.85
N GLN A 71 1.07 5.86 -9.93
CA GLN A 71 0.20 5.36 -10.99
C GLN A 71 0.84 4.18 -11.73
N ASP A 72 2.15 4.25 -11.97
CA ASP A 72 2.87 3.18 -12.67
C ASP A 72 3.02 1.93 -11.79
N ILE A 73 3.31 2.11 -10.50
CA ILE A 73 3.31 1.02 -9.51
C ILE A 73 1.92 0.40 -9.40
N LEU A 74 0.87 1.21 -9.23
CA LEU A 74 -0.49 0.73 -9.09
C LEU A 74 -0.97 -0.04 -10.32
N ARG A 75 -0.71 0.48 -11.54
CA ARG A 75 -1.04 -0.22 -12.79
C ARG A 75 -0.42 -1.62 -12.81
N ARG A 76 0.83 -1.74 -12.35
CA ARG A 76 1.50 -3.03 -12.27
C ARG A 76 0.85 -3.92 -11.23
N CYS A 77 0.64 -3.44 -10.01
CA CYS A 77 -0.02 -4.19 -8.94
C CYS A 77 -1.40 -4.72 -9.36
N ILE A 78 -2.23 -3.93 -10.04
CA ILE A 78 -3.54 -4.36 -10.53
C ILE A 78 -3.39 -5.45 -11.62
N SER A 79 -2.51 -5.24 -12.61
CA SER A 79 -2.22 -6.24 -13.65
C SER A 79 -1.75 -7.58 -13.08
N VAL A 80 -1.16 -7.55 -11.91
CA VAL A 80 -0.69 -8.73 -11.18
C VAL A 80 -1.82 -9.35 -10.37
N ALA A 81 -2.54 -8.53 -9.61
CA ALA A 81 -3.62 -8.93 -8.72
C ALA A 81 -4.71 -9.75 -9.43
N ARG A 82 -4.93 -9.49 -10.73
CA ARG A 82 -5.88 -10.25 -11.56
C ARG A 82 -5.60 -11.76 -11.57
N HIS A 83 -4.36 -12.20 -11.37
CA HIS A 83 -3.97 -13.61 -11.37
C HIS A 83 -4.11 -14.27 -9.99
N PHE A 84 -4.34 -13.49 -8.93
CA PHE A 84 -4.67 -14.01 -7.62
C PHE A 84 -6.16 -14.38 -7.55
N PRO A 85 -6.55 -15.35 -6.70
CA PRO A 85 -7.95 -15.67 -6.48
C PRO A 85 -8.80 -14.43 -6.19
N GLU A 86 -10.05 -14.40 -6.64
CA GLU A 86 -10.93 -13.24 -6.44
C GLU A 86 -11.15 -12.87 -4.97
N SER A 87 -11.08 -13.85 -4.09
CA SER A 87 -11.16 -13.64 -2.63
C SER A 87 -9.90 -13.04 -2.02
N THR A 88 -8.83 -12.84 -2.81
CA THR A 88 -7.58 -12.24 -2.36
C THR A 88 -7.63 -10.73 -2.42
N TRP A 89 -7.51 -10.08 -1.28
CA TRP A 89 -7.25 -8.64 -1.17
C TRP A 89 -5.77 -8.37 -1.43
N PHE A 90 -5.48 -7.20 -1.98
CA PHE A 90 -4.12 -6.75 -2.18
C PHE A 90 -3.97 -5.30 -1.76
N SER A 91 -2.82 -4.98 -1.18
CA SER A 91 -2.50 -3.63 -0.77
C SER A 91 -1.32 -3.04 -1.53
N VAL A 92 -1.38 -1.72 -1.75
CA VAL A 92 -0.36 -0.96 -2.47
C VAL A 92 -0.08 0.33 -1.71
N ASN A 93 1.19 0.58 -1.46
CA ASN A 93 1.67 1.82 -0.86
C ASN A 93 1.51 2.98 -1.85
N ILE A 94 0.91 4.08 -1.39
CA ILE A 94 0.78 5.33 -2.18
C ILE A 94 1.10 6.55 -1.32
N HIS A 95 1.71 7.55 -1.93
CA HIS A 95 1.83 8.84 -1.28
C HIS A 95 0.45 9.51 -1.21
N PRO A 96 0.00 10.02 -0.06
CA PRO A 96 -1.31 10.65 0.06
C PRO A 96 -1.57 11.82 -0.89
N GLY A 97 -0.52 12.54 -1.29
CA GLY A 97 -0.59 13.60 -2.30
C GLY A 97 -1.10 13.11 -3.67
N SER A 98 -0.99 11.81 -3.97
CA SER A 98 -1.60 11.23 -5.17
C SER A 98 -3.12 11.39 -5.17
N LEU A 99 -3.75 11.37 -4.00
CA LEU A 99 -5.20 11.58 -3.83
C LEU A 99 -5.62 13.05 -4.03
N HIS A 100 -4.70 14.02 -3.93
CA HIS A 100 -5.01 15.43 -4.20
C HIS A 100 -5.15 15.74 -5.69
N ARG A 101 -4.77 14.80 -6.56
CA ARG A 101 -4.89 14.98 -8.00
C ARG A 101 -6.28 14.51 -8.43
N ASP A 102 -7.10 15.42 -8.94
CA ASP A 102 -8.45 15.12 -9.46
C ASP A 102 -8.47 13.93 -10.44
N SER A 103 -7.40 13.76 -11.22
CA SER A 103 -7.26 12.67 -12.19
C SER A 103 -7.04 11.28 -11.57
N PHE A 104 -6.66 11.18 -10.30
CA PHE A 104 -6.23 9.92 -9.69
C PHE A 104 -7.38 8.94 -9.51
N VAL A 105 -8.53 9.38 -8.97
CA VAL A 105 -9.71 8.52 -8.81
C VAL A 105 -10.14 7.92 -10.15
N GLY A 106 -10.24 8.76 -11.18
CA GLY A 106 -10.56 8.31 -12.54
C GLY A 106 -9.50 7.36 -13.12
N PHE A 107 -8.22 7.55 -12.78
CA PHE A 107 -7.15 6.62 -13.16
C PHE A 107 -7.33 5.25 -12.50
N VAL A 108 -7.59 5.21 -11.19
CA VAL A 108 -7.81 3.96 -10.44
C VAL A 108 -8.97 3.17 -11.03
N ARG A 109 -10.13 3.82 -11.23
CA ARG A 109 -11.32 3.21 -11.84
C ARG A 109 -11.00 2.59 -13.20
N ARG A 110 -10.36 3.36 -14.10
CA ARG A 110 -9.98 2.88 -15.44
C ARG A 110 -9.04 1.68 -15.42
N GLU A 111 -8.04 1.65 -14.54
CA GLU A 111 -7.08 0.54 -14.49
C GLU A 111 -7.70 -0.72 -13.89
N LEU A 112 -8.56 -0.59 -12.88
CA LEU A 112 -9.33 -1.70 -12.32
C LEU A 112 -10.27 -2.31 -13.37
N ASP A 113 -11.03 -1.47 -14.07
CA ASP A 113 -11.94 -1.89 -15.14
C ASP A 113 -11.18 -2.58 -16.27
N ARG A 114 -10.07 -2.00 -16.74
CA ARG A 114 -9.25 -2.54 -17.83
C ARG A 114 -8.67 -3.93 -17.52
N GLN A 115 -8.43 -4.23 -16.25
CA GLN A 115 -7.87 -5.51 -15.81
C GLN A 115 -8.94 -6.46 -15.25
N GLU A 116 -10.21 -6.07 -15.26
CA GLU A 116 -11.32 -6.82 -14.68
C GLU A 116 -11.09 -7.18 -13.20
N VAL A 117 -10.48 -6.25 -12.45
CA VAL A 117 -10.20 -6.43 -11.02
C VAL A 117 -11.22 -5.67 -10.19
N SER A 118 -11.95 -6.38 -9.34
CA SER A 118 -12.90 -5.73 -8.42
C SER A 118 -12.19 -4.74 -7.49
N ALA A 119 -12.69 -3.50 -7.44
CA ALA A 119 -12.24 -2.45 -6.54
C ALA A 119 -12.26 -2.88 -5.05
N LYS A 120 -13.18 -3.76 -4.67
CA LYS A 120 -13.31 -4.33 -3.31
C LYS A 120 -12.11 -5.15 -2.83
N ARG A 121 -11.20 -5.49 -3.74
CA ARG A 121 -9.96 -6.22 -3.46
C ARG A 121 -8.79 -5.27 -3.16
N LEU A 122 -8.86 -4.02 -3.59
CA LEU A 122 -7.77 -3.06 -3.45
C LEU A 122 -7.81 -2.39 -2.07
N ILE A 123 -6.64 -2.27 -1.47
CA ILE A 123 -6.38 -1.51 -0.25
C ILE A 123 -5.25 -0.53 -0.55
N PHE A 124 -5.47 0.76 -0.33
CA PHE A 124 -4.39 1.73 -0.37
C PHE A 124 -3.74 1.86 1.00
N GLU A 125 -2.41 1.77 1.05
CA GLU A 125 -1.64 2.02 2.26
C GLU A 125 -1.03 3.41 2.17
N LEU A 126 -1.46 4.28 3.06
CA LEU A 126 -1.05 5.67 3.11
C LEU A 126 0.27 5.76 3.87
N VAL A 127 1.33 6.09 3.15
CA VAL A 127 2.70 6.19 3.66
C VAL A 127 3.15 7.64 3.78
N GLU A 128 3.82 7.98 4.88
CA GLU A 128 4.33 9.32 5.13
C GLU A 128 5.74 9.45 4.55
N PHE A 129 5.86 9.78 3.25
CA PHE A 129 7.15 10.17 2.68
C PHE A 129 7.27 11.70 2.63
N GLY A 130 8.20 12.26 3.41
CA GLY A 130 8.72 13.60 3.13
C GLY A 130 7.96 14.80 3.72
N GLY A 131 7.03 14.61 4.66
CA GLY A 131 6.50 15.71 5.48
C GLY A 131 5.01 15.59 5.86
N PRO A 132 4.49 16.57 6.62
CA PRO A 132 3.13 16.53 7.13
C PRO A 132 2.12 16.55 5.98
N VAL A 133 1.38 15.46 5.83
CA VAL A 133 0.33 15.34 4.82
C VAL A 133 -1.00 15.81 5.40
N ASN A 134 -1.64 16.77 4.74
CA ASN A 134 -3.04 17.10 5.00
C ASN A 134 -3.97 16.04 4.36
N LEU A 135 -4.18 14.93 5.06
CA LEU A 135 -5.11 13.88 4.62
C LEU A 135 -6.57 14.35 4.58
N MET A 136 -6.95 15.39 5.33
CA MET A 136 -8.28 16.00 5.21
C MET A 136 -8.49 16.62 3.83
N ALA A 137 -7.43 17.12 3.18
CA ALA A 137 -7.50 17.58 1.80
C ALA A 137 -7.75 16.43 0.80
N SER A 138 -7.47 15.19 1.18
CA SER A 138 -7.75 13.98 0.39
C SER A 138 -9.14 13.38 0.66
N ARG A 139 -9.93 13.95 1.59
CA ARG A 139 -11.19 13.36 2.07
C ARG A 139 -12.13 12.98 0.94
N ALA A 140 -12.41 13.90 0.02
CA ALA A 140 -13.37 13.67 -1.06
C ALA A 140 -12.92 12.49 -1.96
N ALA A 141 -11.65 12.45 -2.33
CA ALA A 141 -11.10 11.35 -3.12
C ALA A 141 -11.13 10.01 -2.38
N ILE A 142 -10.85 10.02 -1.06
CA ILE A 142 -10.96 8.83 -0.21
C ILE A 142 -12.41 8.35 -0.17
N GLU A 143 -13.37 9.23 0.08
CA GLU A 143 -14.80 8.91 0.13
C GLU A 143 -15.29 8.33 -1.21
N GLU A 144 -14.92 8.94 -2.34
CA GLU A 144 -15.26 8.40 -3.67
C GLU A 144 -14.70 6.99 -3.92
N LEU A 145 -13.44 6.75 -3.56
CA LEU A 145 -12.82 5.43 -3.75
C LEU A 145 -13.43 4.39 -2.78
N ARG A 146 -13.84 4.82 -1.58
CA ARG A 146 -14.57 3.97 -0.63
C ARG A 146 -15.96 3.59 -1.13
N ASP A 147 -16.66 4.50 -1.81
CA ASP A 147 -17.94 4.21 -2.45
C ASP A 147 -17.80 3.16 -3.57
N ASP A 148 -16.65 3.12 -4.25
CA ASP A 148 -16.30 2.04 -5.19
C ASP A 148 -15.98 0.71 -4.48
N GLY A 149 -15.79 0.73 -3.15
CA GLY A 149 -15.48 -0.41 -2.29
C GLY A 149 -14.00 -0.57 -1.96
N ILE A 150 -13.13 0.37 -2.35
CA ILE A 150 -11.70 0.37 -2.02
C ILE A 150 -11.55 0.67 -0.53
N ARG A 151 -10.59 0.01 0.11
CA ARG A 151 -10.27 0.25 1.52
C ARG A 151 -8.97 1.02 1.67
N PHE A 152 -8.77 1.61 2.85
CA PHE A 152 -7.56 2.36 3.18
C PHE A 152 -6.93 1.82 4.46
N ALA A 153 -5.61 1.75 4.47
CA ALA A 153 -4.79 1.47 5.62
C ALA A 153 -3.86 2.65 5.89
N LEU A 154 -3.62 2.95 7.17
CA LEU A 154 -2.54 3.84 7.57
C LEU A 154 -1.31 2.98 7.91
N ASP A 155 -0.18 3.24 7.24
CA ASP A 155 1.08 2.53 7.53
C ASP A 155 1.93 3.26 8.59
N ASP A 156 2.84 2.53 9.25
CA ASP A 156 3.80 3.03 10.24
C ASP A 156 3.19 3.89 11.38
N PHE A 157 2.02 3.48 11.90
CA PHE A 157 1.41 4.14 13.05
C PHE A 157 2.31 4.02 14.29
N GLY A 158 2.79 5.17 14.81
CA GLY A 158 3.75 5.27 15.92
C GLY A 158 3.78 6.66 16.60
N PRO A 159 4.77 6.95 17.47
CA PRO A 159 4.79 8.14 18.34
C PRO A 159 5.00 9.48 17.61
N GLY A 160 5.13 9.48 16.28
CA GLY A 160 5.22 10.67 15.46
C GLY A 160 3.86 11.04 14.86
N PHE A 161 3.46 12.29 15.11
CA PHE A 161 2.35 13.05 14.51
C PHE A 161 0.92 12.51 14.66
N SER A 162 -0.01 13.45 14.79
CA SER A 162 -1.41 13.29 15.19
C SER A 162 -2.25 12.45 14.22
N ASN A 163 -2.07 11.14 14.25
CA ASN A 163 -2.84 10.18 13.46
C ASN A 163 -4.20 9.80 14.07
N LEU A 164 -4.48 10.24 15.31
CA LEU A 164 -5.76 10.00 15.98
C LEU A 164 -6.92 10.77 15.34
N ASP A 165 -6.68 11.98 14.83
CA ASP A 165 -7.73 12.77 14.17
C ASP A 165 -8.22 12.10 12.88
N LEU A 166 -7.33 11.36 12.19
CA LEU A 166 -7.66 10.57 11.01
C LEU A 166 -8.49 9.33 11.35
N LEU A 167 -8.19 8.70 12.48
CA LEU A 167 -8.99 7.60 13.01
C LEU A 167 -10.38 8.08 13.45
N GLY A 168 -10.44 9.22 14.13
CA GLY A 168 -11.71 9.86 14.50
C GLY A 168 -12.56 10.28 13.30
N ALA A 169 -11.91 10.66 12.20
CA ALA A 169 -12.55 11.02 10.95
C ALA A 169 -13.00 9.82 10.08
N GLN A 170 -12.73 8.59 10.51
CA GLN A 170 -13.11 7.34 9.83
C GLN A 170 -12.62 7.25 8.36
N LEU A 171 -11.46 7.85 8.06
CA LEU A 171 -10.91 7.85 6.70
C LEU A 171 -10.21 6.53 6.32
N VAL A 172 -9.87 5.69 7.31
CA VAL A 172 -9.13 4.44 7.11
C VAL A 172 -9.86 3.25 7.75
N ASP A 173 -9.74 2.09 7.13
CA ASP A 173 -10.32 0.81 7.60
C ASP A 173 -9.31 0.01 8.43
N PHE A 174 -8.02 0.20 8.18
CA PHE A 174 -6.93 -0.52 8.84
C PHE A 174 -5.86 0.42 9.37
N VAL A 175 -5.20 -0.02 10.44
CA VAL A 175 -3.98 0.59 10.97
C VAL A 175 -2.92 -0.49 11.06
N LYS A 176 -1.79 -0.27 10.40
CA LYS A 176 -0.60 -1.10 10.54
C LYS A 176 0.27 -0.50 11.66
N LEU A 177 0.67 -1.36 12.60
CA LEU A 177 1.55 -0.94 13.70
C LEU A 177 2.99 -1.04 13.24
N ASP A 178 3.78 -0.01 13.55
CA ASP A 178 5.20 -0.03 13.24
C ASP A 178 5.90 -1.20 13.95
N ARG A 179 6.86 -1.81 13.24
CA ARG A 179 7.60 -2.98 13.72
C ARG A 179 8.43 -2.68 14.96
N SER A 180 8.85 -1.44 15.21
CA SER A 180 9.54 -1.08 16.47
C SER A 180 8.63 -1.22 17.68
N MET A 181 7.32 -0.96 17.54
CA MET A 181 6.36 -1.10 18.64
C MET A 181 6.12 -2.55 19.03
N VAL A 182 6.13 -3.47 18.05
CA VAL A 182 5.88 -4.90 18.28
C VAL A 182 7.13 -5.61 18.81
N ARG A 183 8.33 -5.10 18.49
CA ARG A 183 9.61 -5.72 18.88
C ARG A 183 9.81 -5.88 20.39
N PHE A 184 9.07 -5.13 21.22
CA PHE A 184 9.22 -5.12 22.67
C PHE A 184 8.07 -5.77 23.45
N VAL A 185 7.04 -6.27 22.76
CA VAL A 185 5.81 -6.79 23.42
C VAL A 185 6.10 -8.00 24.31
N ASP A 186 7.12 -8.79 23.99
CA ASP A 186 7.53 -9.97 24.76
C ASP A 186 8.62 -9.68 25.81
N SER A 187 9.07 -8.43 25.96
CA SER A 187 10.21 -8.06 26.82
C SER A 187 9.86 -7.09 27.95
N LEU A 188 8.57 -6.76 28.13
CA LEU A 188 8.10 -6.04 29.31
C LEU A 188 7.81 -7.05 30.44
N PRO A 189 8.45 -6.93 31.62
CA PRO A 189 8.07 -7.72 32.78
C PRO A 189 6.63 -7.36 33.19
N GLY A 190 5.80 -8.39 33.41
CA GLY A 190 4.45 -8.25 33.93
C GLY A 190 4.39 -7.91 35.41
#